data_AF-A0AAW1F1F0-F1
#
_entry.id   AF-A0AAW1F1F0-F1
#
_cell.length_a   1.000
_cell.length_b   1.000
_cell.length_c   1.000
_cell.angle_alpha   90.00
_cell.angle_beta   90.00
_cell.angle_gamma   90.00
#
_symmetry.space_group_name_H-M   'P 1'
#
loop_
_entity.id
_entity.type
_entity.pdbx_description
1 polymer ?
#
loop_
_entity_poly.entity_id
_entity_poly.type
_entity_poly.pdbx_seq_one_letter_code
_entity_poly.pdbx_strand_id
1 'polypeptide(L)'
;MAFSDARVRECLVGVITVQCLLLIFYTSSVFLFIGTCVLGLCISSVFPSMLAFTEDMLDYKGCATTVLVTSASTGEMVLQLLVGSVIHSQGSYTFLLCCTISSFIGFCLFLLLLYVQHCHTHCSTDSSQNTDMKEKPETGGS
;
A
#
# COMPACT_ATOMS: atom_id res chain seq x y z
N MET A 1 -10.40 -15.32 2.75
CA MET A 1 -9.02 -14.81 2.97
C MET A 1 -8.03 -15.25 1.90
N ALA A 2 -7.88 -16.55 1.60
CA ALA A 2 -6.86 -17.08 0.66
C ALA A 2 -6.88 -16.48 -0.77
N PHE A 3 -8.05 -16.15 -1.33
CA PHE A 3 -8.18 -15.59 -2.68
C PHE A 3 -7.79 -14.10 -2.76
N SER A 4 -7.91 -13.36 -1.66
CA SER A 4 -7.43 -11.97 -1.57
C SER A 4 -5.92 -11.94 -1.43
N ASP A 5 -5.37 -12.87 -0.64
CA ASP A 5 -3.93 -13.02 -0.41
C ASP A 5 -3.14 -13.32 -1.69
N ALA A 6 -3.67 -14.20 -2.55
CA ALA A 6 -3.07 -14.50 -3.85
C ALA A 6 -3.01 -13.28 -4.79
N ARG A 7 -4.10 -12.50 -4.86
CA ARG A 7 -4.20 -11.32 -5.72
C ARG A 7 -3.28 -10.18 -5.24
N VAL A 8 -3.14 -10.01 -3.93
CA VAL A 8 -2.21 -9.02 -3.35
C VAL A 8 -0.76 -9.38 -3.66
N ARG A 9 -0.41 -10.68 -3.62
CA ARG A 9 0.93 -11.19 -3.98
C ARG A 9 1.29 -10.87 -5.42
N GLU A 10 0.36 -11.02 -6.35
CA GLU A 10 0.54 -10.68 -7.78
C GLU A 10 0.79 -9.18 -7.97
N CYS A 11 0.01 -8.32 -7.30
CA CYS A 11 0.22 -6.87 -7.32
C CYS A 11 1.58 -6.47 -6.71
N LEU A 12 1.99 -7.15 -5.63
CA LEU A 12 3.29 -6.90 -4.97
C LEU A 12 4.45 -7.25 -5.90
N VAL A 13 4.38 -8.42 -6.57
CA VAL A 13 5.38 -8.83 -7.57
C VAL A 13 5.44 -7.81 -8.70
N GLY A 14 4.30 -7.31 -9.18
CA GLY A 14 4.24 -6.24 -10.17
C GLY A 14 4.93 -4.96 -9.70
N VAL A 15 4.59 -4.45 -8.52
CA VAL A 15 5.18 -3.23 -7.95
C VAL A 15 6.68 -3.37 -7.72
N ILE A 16 7.14 -4.49 -7.14
CA ILE A 16 8.56 -4.75 -6.92
C ILE A 16 9.31 -4.85 -8.25
N THR A 17 8.71 -5.49 -9.26
CA THR A 17 9.31 -5.63 -10.60
C THR A 17 9.48 -4.27 -11.26
N VAL A 18 8.47 -3.40 -11.21
CA VAL A 18 8.56 -2.05 -11.78
C VAL A 18 9.53 -1.16 -10.99
N GLN A 19 9.55 -1.28 -9.66
CA GLN A 19 10.48 -0.55 -8.79
C GLN A 19 11.93 -0.95 -9.06
N CYS A 20 12.21 -2.25 -9.24
CA CYS A 20 13.53 -2.76 -9.65
C CYS A 20 13.91 -2.29 -11.05
N LEU A 21 12.99 -2.35 -12.02
CA LEU A 21 13.23 -1.89 -13.39
C LEU A 21 13.57 -0.39 -13.46
N LEU A 22 12.85 0.45 -12.71
CA LEU A 22 13.14 1.88 -12.61
C LEU A 22 14.52 2.16 -12.00
N LEU A 23 14.93 1.37 -11.02
CA LEU A 23 16.21 1.54 -10.32
C LEU A 23 17.40 1.05 -11.16
N ILE A 24 17.22 0.03 -12.00
CA ILE A 24 18.28 -0.57 -12.84
C ILE A 24 18.46 0.17 -14.17
N PHE A 25 17.39 0.69 -14.79
CA PHE A 25 17.40 1.21 -16.17
C PHE A 25 17.25 2.74 -16.30
N TYR A 26 17.65 3.49 -15.27
CA TYR A 26 17.64 4.96 -15.24
C TYR A 26 18.43 5.64 -16.39
N THR A 27 19.35 4.92 -17.03
CA THR A 27 20.24 5.43 -18.09
C THR A 27 19.56 5.63 -19.46
N SER A 28 18.37 5.07 -19.73
CA SER A 28 17.73 5.16 -21.06
C SER A 28 16.27 5.62 -21.03
N SER A 29 15.96 6.72 -21.74
CA SER A 29 14.64 7.37 -21.75
C SER A 29 13.50 6.48 -22.28
N VAL A 30 13.79 5.57 -23.22
CA VAL A 30 12.79 4.63 -23.77
C VAL A 30 12.34 3.62 -22.71
N PHE A 31 13.27 3.16 -21.89
CA PHE A 31 12.97 2.24 -20.78
C PHE A 31 12.16 2.91 -19.68
N LEU A 32 12.41 4.20 -19.40
CA LEU A 32 11.59 4.97 -18.45
C LEU A 32 10.13 5.12 -18.92
N PHE A 33 9.89 5.27 -20.23
CA PHE A 33 8.55 5.38 -20.76
C PHE A 33 7.76 4.07 -20.59
N ILE A 34 8.37 2.94 -20.98
CA ILE A 34 7.77 1.61 -20.82
C ILE A 34 7.55 1.31 -19.32
N GLY A 35 8.53 1.63 -18.47
CA GLY A 35 8.41 1.48 -17.02
C GLY A 35 7.25 2.29 -16.43
N THR A 36 7.05 3.53 -16.89
CA THR A 36 5.95 4.40 -16.45
C THR A 36 4.58 3.84 -16.90
N CYS A 37 4.48 3.31 -18.13
CA CYS A 37 3.26 2.65 -18.60
C CYS A 37 2.89 1.44 -17.74
N VAL A 38 3.86 0.56 -17.46
CA VAL A 38 3.63 -0.62 -16.60
C VAL A 38 3.30 -0.20 -15.17
N LEU A 39 3.98 0.82 -14.62
CA LEU A 39 3.66 1.38 -13.31
C LEU A 39 2.21 1.87 -13.25
N GLY A 40 1.75 2.58 -14.30
CA GLY A 40 0.36 3.06 -14.40
C GLY A 40 -0.66 1.91 -14.42
N LEU A 41 -0.36 0.82 -15.13
CA LEU A 41 -1.20 -0.39 -15.10
C LEU A 41 -1.23 -1.03 -13.71
N CYS A 42 -0.09 -1.10 -13.01
CA CYS A 42 -0.02 -1.61 -11.64
C CYS A 42 -0.85 -0.73 -10.69
N ILE A 43 -0.73 0.60 -10.77
CA ILE A 43 -1.51 1.53 -9.94
C ILE A 43 -3.01 1.36 -10.18
N SER A 44 -3.44 1.15 -11.43
CA SER A 44 -4.86 0.92 -11.74
C SER A 44 -5.45 -0.30 -11.02
N SER A 45 -4.65 -1.32 -10.73
CA SER A 45 -5.10 -2.53 -10.02
C SER A 45 -4.95 -2.40 -8.49
N VAL A 46 -3.95 -1.64 -8.04
CA VAL A 46 -3.72 -1.39 -6.61
C VAL A 46 -4.76 -0.43 -6.04
N PHE A 47 -5.20 0.58 -6.81
CA PHE A 47 -6.18 1.57 -6.37
C PHE A 47 -7.52 0.96 -5.87
N PRO A 48 -8.22 0.10 -6.63
CA PRO A 48 -9.46 -0.53 -6.15
C PRO A 48 -9.21 -1.49 -4.97
N SER A 49 -8.05 -2.13 -4.91
CA SER A 49 -7.68 -3.02 -3.80
C SER A 49 -7.42 -2.25 -2.50
N MET A 50 -6.74 -1.09 -2.60
CA MET A 50 -6.50 -0.19 -1.47
C MET A 50 -7.80 0.45 -0.96
N LEU A 51 -8.73 0.79 -1.86
CA LEU A 51 -10.06 1.27 -1.48
C LEU A 51 -10.85 0.20 -0.74
N ALA A 52 -10.95 -1.01 -1.30
CA ALA A 52 -11.64 -2.13 -0.66
C ALA A 52 -11.04 -2.44 0.72
N PHE A 53 -9.71 -2.29 0.86
CA PHE A 53 -9.04 -2.50 2.13
C PHE A 53 -9.35 -1.38 3.16
N THR A 54 -9.31 -0.13 2.74
CA THR A 54 -9.58 1.00 3.63
C THR A 54 -11.05 1.03 4.08
N GLU A 55 -11.97 0.58 3.24
CA GLU A 55 -13.39 0.39 3.57
C GLU A 55 -13.64 -0.74 4.58
N ASP A 56 -12.76 -1.74 4.66
CA ASP A 56 -12.83 -2.81 5.67
C ASP A 56 -12.33 -2.33 7.06
N MET A 57 -11.40 -1.37 7.10
CA MET A 57 -10.89 -0.78 8.35
C MET A 57 -11.78 0.33 8.93
N LEU A 58 -12.49 1.06 8.08
CA LEU A 58 -13.39 2.14 8.47
C LEU A 58 -14.81 1.75 8.04
N ASP A 59 -15.66 1.42 9.00
CA ASP A 59 -17.08 1.03 8.88
C ASP A 59 -17.98 2.05 8.12
N TYR A 60 -17.39 3.06 7.45
CA TYR A 60 -18.07 4.13 6.73
C TYR A 60 -17.42 4.42 5.36
N LYS A 61 -17.91 3.72 4.33
CA LYS A 61 -17.42 3.69 2.95
C LYS A 61 -17.09 5.07 2.32
N GLY A 62 -17.92 6.09 2.57
CA GLY A 62 -17.80 7.42 1.94
C GLY A 62 -16.78 8.36 2.59
N CYS A 63 -16.56 8.24 3.91
CA CYS A 63 -15.64 9.10 4.64
C CYS A 63 -14.19 8.77 4.29
N ALA A 64 -13.87 7.47 4.27
CA ALA A 64 -12.50 7.00 4.03
C ALA A 64 -12.03 7.26 2.59
N THR A 65 -12.90 7.04 1.60
CA THR A 65 -12.62 7.36 0.19
C THR A 65 -12.36 8.86 -0.01
N THR A 66 -13.10 9.74 0.68
CA THR A 66 -12.91 11.19 0.60
C THR A 66 -11.58 11.62 1.20
N VAL A 67 -11.20 11.06 2.36
CA VAL A 67 -9.91 11.33 2.99
C VAL A 67 -8.76 10.82 2.12
N LEU A 68 -8.89 9.62 1.53
CA LEU A 68 -7.92 9.08 0.58
C LEU A 68 -7.76 9.97 -0.66
N VAL A 69 -8.87 10.40 -1.28
CA VAL A 69 -8.79 11.25 -2.48
C VAL A 69 -8.22 12.64 -2.17
N THR A 70 -8.57 13.20 -1.00
CA THR A 70 -8.08 14.51 -0.54
C THR A 70 -6.59 14.46 -0.23
N SER A 71 -6.13 13.40 0.45
CA SER A 71 -4.71 13.21 0.75
C SER A 71 -3.89 12.93 -0.52
N ALA A 72 -4.41 12.13 -1.46
CA ALA A 72 -3.77 11.89 -2.75
C ALA A 72 -3.61 13.19 -3.57
N SER A 73 -4.67 14.00 -3.65
CA SER A 73 -4.63 15.28 -4.36
C SER A 73 -3.74 16.32 -3.68
N THR A 74 -3.69 16.32 -2.34
CA THR A 74 -2.72 17.13 -1.59
C THR A 74 -1.28 16.68 -1.86
N GLY A 75 -1.03 15.37 -1.90
CA GLY A 75 0.28 14.80 -2.22
C GLY A 75 0.77 15.15 -3.63
N GLU A 76 -0.13 15.09 -4.62
CA GLU A 76 0.14 15.55 -5.99
C GLU A 76 0.56 17.03 -6.02
N MET A 77 -0.16 17.89 -5.32
CA MET A 77 0.17 19.32 -5.25
C MET A 77 1.55 19.55 -4.60
N VAL A 78 1.87 18.81 -3.53
CA VAL A 78 3.18 18.89 -2.85
C VAL A 78 4.30 18.40 -3.77
N LEU A 79 4.11 17.29 -4.48
CA LEU A 79 5.11 16.76 -5.43
C LEU A 79 5.37 17.75 -6.58
N GLN A 80 4.32 18.36 -7.12
CA GLN A 80 4.43 19.36 -8.18
C GLN A 80 5.18 20.61 -7.72
N LEU A 81 4.91 21.11 -6.51
CA LEU A 81 5.64 22.24 -5.92
C LEU A 81 7.13 21.90 -5.68
N LEU A 82 7.41 20.67 -5.21
CA LEU A 82 8.76 20.21 -4.93
C LEU A 82 9.57 20.05 -6.23
N VAL A 83 8.99 19.43 -7.25
CA VAL A 83 9.56 19.31 -8.59
C VAL A 83 9.79 20.68 -9.23
N GLY A 84 8.80 21.58 -9.18
CA GLY A 84 8.92 22.92 -9.74
C GLY A 84 10.03 23.75 -9.10
N SER A 85 10.22 23.62 -7.78
CA SER A 85 11.30 24.30 -7.06
C SER A 85 12.68 23.71 -7.37
N VAL A 86 12.77 22.38 -7.51
CA VAL A 86 14.02 21.64 -7.75
C VAL A 86 14.56 21.84 -9.18
N ILE A 87 13.69 21.99 -10.18
CA ILE A 87 14.08 22.19 -11.58
C ILE A 87 14.96 23.43 -11.74
N HIS A 88 14.77 24.47 -10.92
CA HIS A 88 15.59 25.68 -10.97
C HIS A 88 17.04 25.46 -10.52
N SER A 89 17.35 24.39 -9.77
CA SER A 89 18.64 24.25 -9.08
C SER A 89 19.55 23.11 -9.54
N GLN A 90 19.06 21.97 -10.09
CA GLN A 90 19.89 20.74 -10.23
C GLN A 90 19.63 19.86 -11.48
N GLY A 91 18.76 20.26 -12.43
CA GLY A 91 18.50 19.50 -13.67
C GLY A 91 17.59 18.26 -13.54
N SER A 92 17.35 17.53 -14.64
CA SER A 92 16.30 16.49 -14.77
C SER A 92 16.47 15.26 -13.87
N TYR A 93 17.66 14.99 -13.35
CA TYR A 93 17.91 13.81 -12.54
C TYR A 93 17.30 13.88 -11.14
N THR A 94 17.13 15.07 -10.59
CA THR A 94 16.51 15.26 -9.27
C THR A 94 15.02 14.93 -9.28
N PHE A 95 14.34 15.06 -10.44
CA PHE A 95 12.95 14.64 -10.60
C PHE A 95 12.77 13.13 -10.38
N LEU A 96 13.61 12.33 -11.06
CA LEU A 96 13.59 10.86 -10.93
C LEU A 96 13.96 10.40 -9.51
N LEU A 97 14.93 11.05 -8.87
CA LEU A 97 15.31 10.76 -7.48
C LEU A 97 14.16 11.07 -6.52
N CYS A 98 13.49 12.22 -6.67
CA CYS A 98 12.32 12.57 -5.88
C CYS A 98 11.20 11.52 -6.01
N CYS A 99 10.85 11.13 -7.24
CA CYS A 99 9.85 10.09 -7.48
C CYS A 99 10.25 8.75 -6.85
N THR A 100 11.53 8.36 -6.95
CA THR A 100 12.02 7.10 -6.38
C THR A 100 11.95 7.10 -4.85
N ILE A 101 12.36 8.20 -4.20
CA ILE A 101 12.30 8.34 -2.73
C ILE A 101 10.84 8.34 -2.26
N SER A 102 9.97 9.11 -2.91
CA SER A 102 8.54 9.16 -2.58
C SER A 102 7.86 7.79 -2.76
N SER A 103 8.19 7.07 -3.83
CA SER A 103 7.67 5.72 -4.08
C SER A 103 8.14 4.72 -3.02
N PHE A 104 9.42 4.79 -2.62
CA PHE A 104 9.97 3.92 -1.58
C PHE A 104 9.29 4.17 -0.23
N ILE A 105 9.08 5.44 0.15
CA ILE A 105 8.36 5.81 1.38
C ILE A 105 6.91 5.29 1.32
N GLY A 106 6.21 5.50 0.20
CA GLY A 106 4.84 5.02 0.01
C GLY A 106 4.74 3.49 0.09
N PHE A 107 5.65 2.77 -0.55
CA PHE A 107 5.69 1.30 -0.51
C PHE A 107 5.98 0.76 0.90
N CYS A 108 6.94 1.36 1.61
CA CYS A 108 7.25 0.99 3.00
C CYS A 108 6.04 1.19 3.93
N LEU A 109 5.32 2.32 3.81
CA LEU A 109 4.10 2.56 4.59
C LEU A 109 2.99 1.57 4.24
N PHE A 110 2.83 1.25 2.95
CA PHE A 110 1.85 0.25 2.51
C PHE A 110 2.16 -1.15 3.06
N LEU A 111 3.43 -1.59 2.99
CA LEU A 111 3.86 -2.86 3.58
C LEU A 111 3.67 -2.89 5.10
N LEU A 112 3.97 -1.78 5.78
CA LEU A 112 3.79 -1.67 7.22
C LEU A 112 2.31 -1.81 7.60
N LEU A 113 1.40 -1.15 6.88
CA LEU A 113 -0.05 -1.28 7.11
C LEU A 113 -0.52 -2.72 6.87
N LEU A 114 -0.09 -3.35 5.77
CA LEU A 114 -0.41 -4.74 5.45
C LEU A 114 0.11 -5.70 6.54
N TYR A 115 1.32 -5.45 7.05
CA TYR A 115 1.92 -6.24 8.11
C TYR A 115 1.14 -6.11 9.43
N VAL A 116 0.80 -4.88 9.84
CA VAL A 116 0.01 -4.60 11.04
C VAL A 116 -1.36 -5.28 10.95
N GLN A 117 -2.01 -5.20 9.80
CA GLN A 117 -3.28 -5.88 9.54
C GLN A 117 -3.20 -7.41 9.66
N HIS A 118 -2.20 -7.99 9.01
CA HIS A 118 -2.01 -9.44 9.04
C HIS A 118 -1.77 -9.88 10.48
N CYS A 119 -0.96 -9.11 11.22
CA CYS A 119 -0.73 -9.34 12.65
C CYS A 119 -2.01 -9.19 13.48
N HIS A 120 -2.83 -8.17 13.24
CA HIS A 120 -4.10 -7.97 13.93
C HIS A 120 -5.08 -9.13 13.69
N THR A 121 -5.19 -9.59 12.43
CA THR A 121 -6.02 -10.76 12.07
C THR A 121 -5.53 -12.04 12.76
N HIS A 122 -4.21 -12.24 12.81
CA HIS A 122 -3.61 -13.41 13.48
C HIS A 122 -3.82 -13.36 15.01
N CYS A 123 -3.76 -12.17 15.61
CA CYS A 123 -3.93 -11.96 17.04
C CYS A 123 -5.39 -12.16 17.50
N SER A 124 -6.38 -11.78 16.68
CA SER A 124 -7.81 -12.04 16.97
C SER A 124 -8.17 -13.54 16.96
N THR A 125 -7.44 -14.38 16.22
CA THR A 125 -7.70 -15.83 16.16
C THR A 125 -7.23 -16.55 17.44
N ASP A 126 -6.18 -16.04 18.10
CA ASP A 126 -5.61 -16.64 19.31
C ASP A 126 -6.49 -16.39 20.56
N SER A 127 -7.16 -15.24 20.61
CA SER A 127 -8.05 -14.87 21.73
C SER A 127 -9.30 -15.76 21.81
N SER A 128 -9.84 -16.20 20.66
CA SER A 128 -11.07 -17.01 20.64
C SER A 128 -10.86 -18.46 21.09
N GLN A 129 -9.64 -19.01 21.01
CA GLN A 129 -9.36 -20.38 21.47
C GLN A 129 -9.18 -20.45 23.01
N ASN A 130 -8.84 -19.35 23.67
CA ASN A 130 -8.63 -19.34 25.13
C ASN A 130 -9.93 -19.25 25.96
N THR A 131 -11.09 -19.05 25.31
CA THR A 131 -12.38 -18.87 26.03
C THR A 131 -13.25 -20.14 26.03
N ASP A 132 -12.90 -21.17 25.25
CA ASP A 132 -13.65 -22.43 25.13
C ASP A 132 -13.20 -23.52 26.13
N MET A 133 -12.25 -23.22 27.04
CA MET A 133 -11.80 -24.22 28.04
C MET A 133 -12.31 -23.96 29.46
N LYS A 134 -13.28 -23.04 29.64
CA LYS A 134 -13.80 -22.70 30.97
C LYS A 134 -15.32 -22.82 31.11
N GLU A 135 -15.91 -23.89 30.60
CA GLU A 135 -17.22 -24.35 31.07
C GLU A 135 -17.16 -25.86 31.37
N LYS A 136 -16.79 -26.21 32.62
CA LYS A 136 -17.22 -27.49 33.20
C LYS A 136 -18.22 -27.16 34.32
N PRO A 137 -19.49 -27.59 34.20
CA PRO A 137 -20.45 -27.48 35.28
C PRO A 137 -20.15 -28.59 36.30
N GLU A 138 -19.85 -28.23 37.54
CA GLU A 138 -19.91 -29.19 38.65
C GLU A 138 -21.13 -28.85 39.49
N THR A 139 -22.21 -29.54 39.13
CA THR A 139 -23.50 -29.63 39.81
C THR A 139 -23.37 -30.39 41.14
N GLY A 140 -24.09 -29.91 42.16
CA GLY A 140 -24.53 -30.72 43.31
C GLY A 140 -23.45 -30.96 44.38
N GLY A 141 -23.67 -30.67 45.66
CA GLY A 141 -24.88 -30.96 46.42
C GLY A 141 -24.67 -32.25 47.21
N SER A 142 -24.20 -32.10 48.45
CA SER A 142 -24.53 -32.87 49.66
C SER A 142 -23.46 -32.67 50.73
#